data_AF-A0A538QL25-F1
#
_entry.id   AF-A0A538QL25-F1
#
_cell.length_a   1.000
_cell.length_b   1.000
_cell.length_c   1.000
_cell.angle_alpha   90.00
_cell.angle_beta   90.00
_cell.angle_gamma   90.00
#
_symmetry.space_group_name_H-M   'P 1'
#
loop_
_entity.id
_entity.type
_entity.pdbx_description
1 polymer ?
#
loop_
_entity_poly.entity_id
_entity_poly.type
_entity_poly.pdbx_seq_one_letter_code
_entity_poly.pdbx_strand_id
1 'polypeptide(L)'
;MIDRELQTIAARVRLVLYQQIAWAETCASGDGARWRDRWIERDEWRAWSASDERGRELAEARARIEAGLSEVTPRLKRLAEMFGLDAREVDVVEAALAAAISPELAGAFVAACGRALPTESLIASIFDHGVRRVVTPESPLARWELVRRIELGPGEPDGFALDPAIVDWFTGAYAI
;
A
#
# COMPACT_ATOMS: atom_id res chain seq x y z
N MET A 1 15.47 -16.79 2.81
CA MET A 1 14.52 -16.61 1.69
C MET A 1 13.30 -15.82 2.12
N ILE A 2 12.62 -16.21 3.21
CA ILE A 2 11.49 -15.47 3.82
C ILE A 2 11.84 -13.99 4.07
N ASP A 3 12.98 -13.72 4.69
CA ASP A 3 13.44 -12.36 4.99
C ASP A 3 13.54 -11.46 3.74
N ARG A 4 13.97 -12.00 2.60
CA ARG A 4 14.09 -11.26 1.34
C ARG A 4 12.72 -10.87 0.76
N GLU A 5 11.74 -11.77 0.84
CA GLU A 5 10.37 -11.51 0.39
C GLU A 5 9.74 -10.36 1.20
N LEU A 6 9.82 -10.47 2.52
CA LEU A 6 9.30 -9.48 3.46
C LEU A 6 9.98 -8.11 3.29
N GLN A 7 11.31 -8.08 3.16
CA GLN A 7 12.06 -6.85 2.87
C GLN A 7 11.64 -6.23 1.54
N THR A 8 11.37 -7.04 0.51
CA THR A 8 10.95 -6.52 -0.80
C THR A 8 9.56 -5.90 -0.72
N ILE A 9 8.60 -6.57 -0.08
CA ILE A 9 7.24 -6.04 0.13
C ILE A 9 7.30 -4.73 0.90
N ALA A 10 8.02 -4.70 2.03
CA ALA A 10 8.20 -3.49 2.83
C ALA A 10 8.89 -2.37 2.02
N ALA A 11 9.89 -2.69 1.19
CA ALA A 11 10.58 -1.71 0.34
C ALA A 11 9.66 -1.14 -0.75
N ARG A 12 8.83 -1.97 -1.40
CA ARG A 12 7.83 -1.51 -2.38
C ARG A 12 6.85 -0.54 -1.71
N VAL A 13 6.28 -0.91 -0.57
CA VAL A 13 5.34 -0.07 0.19
C VAL A 13 6.00 1.25 0.64
N ARG A 14 7.24 1.19 1.12
CA ARG A 14 8.01 2.39 1.50
C ARG A 14 8.17 3.37 0.35
N LEU A 15 8.54 2.87 -0.85
CA LEU A 15 8.73 3.73 -2.02
C LEU A 15 7.45 4.41 -2.46
N VAL A 16 6.33 3.68 -2.52
CA VAL A 16 5.05 4.27 -2.93
C VAL A 16 4.55 5.29 -1.90
N LEU A 17 4.78 5.07 -0.59
CA LEU A 17 4.50 6.05 0.46
C LEU A 17 5.34 7.32 0.31
N TYR A 18 6.65 7.17 0.07
CA TYR A 18 7.54 8.33 -0.12
C TYR A 18 7.22 9.11 -1.39
N GLN A 19 6.78 8.44 -2.44
CA GLN A 19 6.30 9.10 -3.65
C GLN A 19 5.02 9.90 -3.38
N GLN A 20 4.09 9.36 -2.59
CA GLN A 20 2.88 10.07 -2.17
C GLN A 20 3.19 11.29 -1.28
N ILE A 21 4.12 11.15 -0.33
CA ILE A 21 4.53 12.25 0.57
C ILE A 21 5.21 13.35 -0.24
N ALA A 22 6.15 13.01 -1.13
CA ALA A 22 6.84 13.96 -1.97
C ALA A 22 5.86 14.75 -2.86
N TRP A 23 4.87 14.05 -3.45
CA TRP A 23 3.81 14.70 -4.21
C TRP A 23 2.97 15.66 -3.36
N ALA A 24 2.58 15.25 -2.16
CA ALA A 24 1.80 16.08 -1.24
C ALA A 24 2.57 17.35 -0.82
N GLU A 25 3.88 17.25 -0.57
CA GLU A 25 4.76 18.38 -0.28
C GLU A 25 4.84 19.37 -1.45
N THR A 26 4.96 18.87 -2.69
CA THR A 26 4.92 19.70 -3.91
C THR A 26 3.57 20.42 -4.05
N CYS A 27 2.47 19.72 -3.80
CA CYS A 27 1.12 20.32 -3.86
C CYS A 27 0.93 21.42 -2.81
N ALA A 28 1.42 21.20 -1.59
CA ALA A 28 1.33 22.16 -0.49
C ALA A 28 2.19 23.42 -0.72
N SER A 29 3.26 23.33 -1.51
CA SER A 29 4.17 24.44 -1.81
C SER A 29 3.66 25.35 -2.94
N GLY A 30 2.62 24.93 -3.67
CA GLY A 30 2.02 25.72 -4.76
C GLY A 30 1.04 26.79 -4.29
N ASP A 31 0.93 27.88 -5.04
CA ASP A 31 0.20 29.14 -4.73
C ASP A 31 -1.34 29.03 -4.69
N GLY A 32 -1.86 27.84 -4.41
CA GLY A 32 -3.29 27.56 -4.39
C GLY A 32 -3.57 26.29 -3.61
N ALA A 33 -3.63 26.44 -2.27
CA ALA A 33 -4.20 25.49 -1.33
C ALA A 33 -5.70 25.32 -1.62
N ARG A 34 -6.00 24.70 -2.77
CA ARG A 34 -7.34 24.30 -3.16
C ARG A 34 -7.60 22.94 -2.55
N TRP A 35 -8.79 22.78 -1.99
CA TRP A 35 -9.45 21.50 -1.82
C TRP A 35 -9.54 20.86 -3.22
N ARG A 36 -8.55 20.03 -3.58
CA ARG A 36 -8.49 19.38 -4.89
C ARG A 36 -8.97 17.95 -4.74
N ASP A 37 -9.80 17.52 -5.67
CA ASP A 37 -10.28 16.14 -5.76
C ASP A 37 -9.13 15.23 -6.19
N ARG A 38 -8.86 14.20 -5.38
CA ARG A 38 -7.84 13.15 -5.58
C ARG A 38 -7.87 12.48 -6.98
N TRP A 39 -8.96 12.67 -7.73
CA TRP A 39 -9.17 12.16 -9.09
C TRP A 39 -8.50 12.99 -10.18
N ILE A 40 -8.50 14.32 -10.03
CA ILE A 40 -7.83 15.27 -10.94
C ILE A 40 -6.30 15.15 -10.74
N GLU A 41 -5.88 14.74 -9.54
CA GLU A 41 -4.48 14.58 -9.17
C GLU A 41 -3.77 13.41 -9.86
N ARG A 42 -4.45 12.43 -10.50
CA ARG A 42 -3.74 11.28 -11.07
C ARG A 42 -2.86 11.68 -12.27
N ASP A 43 -3.42 12.42 -13.22
CA ASP A 43 -2.67 12.83 -14.40
C ASP A 43 -1.62 13.89 -14.03
N GLU A 44 -1.92 14.75 -13.05
CA GLU A 44 -0.97 15.69 -12.46
C GLU A 44 0.17 14.96 -11.74
N TRP A 45 -0.12 13.91 -10.96
CA TRP A 45 0.87 13.07 -10.29
C TRP A 45 1.75 12.34 -11.29
N ARG A 46 1.17 11.79 -12.37
CA ARG A 46 1.94 11.13 -13.45
C ARG A 46 2.84 12.14 -14.17
N ALA A 47 2.31 13.32 -14.47
CA ALA A 47 3.07 14.40 -15.09
C ALA A 47 4.23 14.84 -14.19
N TRP A 48 3.95 15.10 -12.90
CA TRP A 48 4.95 15.44 -11.90
C TRP A 48 6.01 14.34 -11.76
N SER A 49 5.58 13.08 -11.62
CA SER A 49 6.50 11.95 -11.49
C SER A 49 7.41 11.79 -12.70
N ALA A 50 7.01 12.28 -13.88
CA ALA A 50 7.80 12.27 -15.10
C ALA A 50 8.67 13.53 -15.27
N SER A 51 8.28 14.68 -14.73
CA SER A 51 8.98 15.96 -14.92
C SER A 51 9.89 16.35 -13.77
N ASP A 52 9.53 16.01 -12.53
CA ASP A 52 10.25 16.36 -11.30
C ASP A 52 11.41 15.38 -11.05
N GLU A 53 12.54 15.88 -10.56
CA GLU A 53 13.72 15.06 -10.28
C GLU A 53 13.45 14.02 -9.19
N ARG A 54 12.88 14.43 -8.06
CA ARG A 54 12.53 13.53 -6.95
C ARG A 54 11.45 12.55 -7.36
N GLY A 55 10.46 13.01 -8.14
CA GLY A 55 9.43 12.16 -8.72
C GLY A 55 10.00 11.04 -9.60
N ARG A 56 10.94 11.37 -10.50
CA ARG A 56 11.61 10.40 -11.37
C ARG A 56 12.46 9.39 -10.60
N GLU A 57 13.28 9.85 -9.66
CA GLU A 57 14.14 8.98 -8.86
C GLU A 57 13.34 7.92 -8.09
N LEU A 58 12.22 8.33 -7.48
CA LEU A 58 11.33 7.42 -6.76
C LEU A 58 10.62 6.45 -7.69
N ALA A 59 10.15 6.91 -8.85
CA ALA A 59 9.51 6.07 -9.86
C ALA A 59 10.50 5.02 -10.43
N GLU A 60 11.74 5.40 -10.69
CA GLU A 60 12.79 4.48 -11.15
C GLU A 60 13.18 3.46 -10.07
N ALA A 61 13.29 3.89 -8.81
CA ALA A 61 13.49 2.98 -7.68
C ALA A 61 12.35 1.96 -7.56
N ARG A 62 11.10 2.42 -7.70
CA ARG A 62 9.91 1.58 -7.66
C ARG A 62 9.90 0.56 -8.80
N ALA A 63 10.12 1.02 -10.03
CA ALA A 63 10.13 0.16 -11.21
C ALA A 63 11.18 -0.95 -11.12
N ARG A 64 12.35 -0.66 -10.53
CA ARG A 64 13.40 -1.68 -10.29
C ARG A 64 12.95 -2.78 -9.33
N ILE A 65 12.19 -2.45 -8.29
CA ILE A 65 11.63 -3.45 -7.38
C ILE A 65 10.51 -4.24 -8.06
N GLU A 66 9.60 -3.54 -8.75
CA GLU A 66 8.44 -4.17 -9.40
C GLU A 66 8.84 -5.16 -10.51
N ALA A 67 9.91 -4.88 -11.26
CA ALA A 67 10.41 -5.76 -12.31
C ALA A 67 10.79 -7.18 -11.83
N GLY A 68 11.19 -7.32 -10.56
CA GLY A 68 11.57 -8.62 -9.96
C GLY A 68 10.57 -9.15 -8.94
N LEU A 69 9.48 -8.43 -8.66
CA LEU A 69 8.64 -8.67 -7.49
C LEU A 69 8.07 -10.10 -7.47
N SER A 70 7.55 -10.58 -8.60
CA SER A 70 6.93 -11.91 -8.67
C SER A 70 7.90 -13.07 -8.42
N GLU A 71 9.19 -12.90 -8.72
CA GLU A 71 10.22 -13.92 -8.48
C GLU A 71 10.64 -13.97 -6.99
N VAL A 72 10.56 -12.82 -6.31
CA VAL A 72 11.00 -12.67 -4.92
C VAL A 72 9.84 -12.72 -3.92
N THR A 73 8.59 -12.85 -4.38
CA THR A 73 7.39 -12.95 -3.54
C THR A 73 6.58 -14.25 -3.73
N PRO A 74 7.22 -15.45 -3.66
CA PRO A 74 6.54 -16.71 -3.92
C PRO A 74 5.44 -17.05 -2.91
N ARG A 75 5.53 -16.57 -1.65
CA ARG A 75 4.48 -16.80 -0.66
C ARG A 75 3.28 -15.91 -0.92
N LEU A 76 3.50 -14.64 -1.23
CA LEU A 76 2.41 -13.75 -1.63
C LEU A 76 1.67 -14.28 -2.85
N LYS A 77 2.40 -14.75 -3.86
CA LYS A 77 1.82 -15.43 -5.03
C LYS A 77 0.97 -16.64 -4.63
N ARG A 78 1.50 -17.51 -3.77
CA ARG A 78 0.77 -18.69 -3.28
C ARG A 78 -0.49 -18.32 -2.50
N LEU A 79 -0.43 -17.27 -1.67
CA LEU A 79 -1.58 -16.76 -0.93
C LEU A 79 -2.67 -16.26 -1.89
N ALA A 80 -2.27 -15.48 -2.90
CA ALA A 80 -3.16 -14.97 -3.92
C ALA A 80 -3.87 -16.10 -4.68
N GLU A 81 -3.11 -17.12 -5.10
CA GLU A 81 -3.67 -18.30 -5.78
C GLU A 81 -4.61 -19.10 -4.87
N MET A 82 -4.24 -19.31 -3.60
CA MET A 82 -5.01 -20.11 -2.65
C MET A 82 -6.37 -19.49 -2.32
N PHE A 83 -6.45 -18.16 -2.22
CA PHE A 83 -7.67 -17.45 -1.88
C PHE A 83 -8.39 -16.83 -3.09
N GLY A 84 -7.78 -16.92 -4.29
CA GLY A 84 -8.34 -16.34 -5.51
C GLY A 84 -8.31 -14.80 -5.52
N LEU A 85 -7.25 -14.20 -4.97
CA LEU A 85 -7.10 -12.75 -4.87
C LEU A 85 -6.80 -12.13 -6.23
N ASP A 86 -7.45 -11.01 -6.54
CA ASP A 86 -7.08 -10.17 -7.69
C ASP A 86 -5.87 -9.26 -7.38
N ALA A 87 -5.35 -8.56 -8.39
CA ALA A 87 -4.18 -7.70 -8.23
C ALA A 87 -4.39 -6.57 -7.21
N ARG A 88 -5.60 -6.05 -7.07
CA ARG A 88 -5.92 -4.96 -6.11
C ARG A 88 -5.97 -5.51 -4.69
N GLU A 89 -6.53 -6.70 -4.54
CA GLU A 89 -6.56 -7.39 -3.26
C GLU A 89 -5.16 -7.77 -2.78
N VAL A 90 -4.27 -8.16 -3.71
CA VAL A 90 -2.85 -8.39 -3.41
C VAL A 90 -2.18 -7.10 -2.91
N ASP A 91 -2.44 -5.96 -3.53
CA ASP A 91 -1.89 -4.67 -3.09
C ASP A 91 -2.40 -4.27 -1.69
N VAL A 92 -3.65 -4.61 -1.33
CA VAL A 92 -4.15 -4.46 0.05
C VAL A 92 -3.37 -5.36 1.02
N VAL A 93 -3.15 -6.62 0.67
CA VAL A 93 -2.35 -7.55 1.49
C VAL A 93 -0.93 -7.03 1.67
N GLU A 94 -0.29 -6.55 0.62
CA GLU A 94 1.06 -5.99 0.70
C GLU A 94 1.15 -4.78 1.63
N ALA A 95 0.23 -3.82 1.50
CA ALA A 95 0.20 -2.65 2.38
C ALA A 95 -0.03 -3.03 3.85
N ALA A 96 -0.99 -3.91 4.11
CA ALA A 96 -1.32 -4.37 5.45
C ALA A 96 -0.20 -5.23 6.06
N LEU A 97 0.45 -6.08 5.25
CA LEU A 97 1.60 -6.88 5.67
C LEU A 97 2.78 -5.99 6.00
N ALA A 98 3.13 -5.03 5.14
CA ALA A 98 4.22 -4.08 5.37
C ALA A 98 4.01 -3.29 6.67
N ALA A 99 2.78 -2.83 6.94
CA ALA A 99 2.44 -2.15 8.18
C ALA A 99 2.62 -3.05 9.42
N ALA A 100 2.38 -4.36 9.30
CA ALA A 100 2.54 -5.32 10.38
C ALA A 100 4.01 -5.70 10.66
N ILE A 101 4.83 -5.85 9.61
CA ILE A 101 6.23 -6.34 9.73
C ILE A 101 7.27 -5.23 9.86
N SER A 102 6.94 -3.99 9.48
CA SER A 102 7.85 -2.84 9.48
C SER A 102 7.24 -1.67 10.26
N PRO A 103 7.30 -1.70 11.61
CA PRO A 103 6.74 -0.65 12.46
C PRO A 103 7.30 0.74 12.17
N GLU A 104 8.51 0.84 11.62
CA GLU A 104 9.13 2.10 11.20
C GLU A 104 8.34 2.81 10.07
N LEU A 105 7.47 2.10 9.35
CA LEU A 105 6.61 2.69 8.32
C LEU A 105 5.42 3.46 8.91
N ALA A 106 5.10 3.30 10.20
CA ALA A 106 3.97 4.00 10.82
C ALA A 106 4.03 5.52 10.61
N GLY A 107 5.24 6.12 10.72
CA GLY A 107 5.44 7.55 10.46
C GLY A 107 5.19 7.94 8.99
N ALA A 108 5.57 7.07 8.05
CA ALA A 108 5.32 7.29 6.63
C ALA A 108 3.82 7.18 6.30
N PHE A 109 3.10 6.23 6.91
CA PHE A 109 1.64 6.18 6.80
C PHE A 109 1.01 7.46 7.36
N VAL A 110 1.44 7.93 8.53
CA VAL A 110 0.92 9.17 9.12
C VAL A 110 1.19 10.37 8.21
N ALA A 111 2.37 10.48 7.62
CA ALA A 111 2.68 11.55 6.68
C ALA A 111 1.84 11.46 5.38
N ALA A 112 1.53 10.25 4.90
CA ALA A 112 0.81 10.05 3.65
C ALA A 112 -0.73 10.17 3.78
N CYS A 113 -1.32 9.73 4.90
CA CYS A 113 -2.77 9.70 5.09
C CYS A 113 -3.27 10.19 6.46
N GLY A 114 -2.37 10.66 7.33
CA GLY A 114 -2.71 11.10 8.69
C GLY A 114 -2.89 9.97 9.69
N ARG A 115 -2.73 8.70 9.30
CA ARG A 115 -2.99 7.52 10.15
C ARG A 115 -1.79 6.57 10.13
N ALA A 116 -1.57 5.82 11.20
CA ALA A 116 -0.48 4.84 11.28
C ALA A 116 -0.75 3.52 10.55
N LEU A 117 -1.99 3.33 10.07
CA LEU A 117 -2.43 2.16 9.33
C LEU A 117 -2.81 2.52 7.90
N PRO A 118 -2.62 1.60 6.94
CA PRO A 118 -3.11 1.81 5.58
C PRO A 118 -4.63 1.89 5.60
N THR A 119 -5.19 2.80 4.81
CA THR A 119 -6.64 2.90 4.57
C THR A 119 -6.93 2.56 3.12
N GLU A 120 -8.16 2.16 2.82
CA GLU A 120 -8.56 1.85 1.43
C GLU A 120 -8.28 3.01 0.47
N SER A 121 -8.54 4.24 0.94
CA SER A 121 -8.32 5.46 0.15
C SER A 121 -6.84 5.72 -0.15
N LEU A 122 -5.95 5.38 0.79
CA LEU A 122 -4.51 5.50 0.58
C LEU A 122 -4.02 4.43 -0.39
N ILE A 123 -4.41 3.18 -0.17
CA ILE A 123 -4.06 2.03 -1.04
C ILE A 123 -4.48 2.33 -2.49
N ALA A 124 -5.72 2.80 -2.68
CA ALA A 124 -6.22 3.16 -4.00
C ALA A 124 -5.40 4.28 -4.68
N SER A 125 -4.85 5.21 -3.89
CA SER A 125 -3.97 6.28 -4.37
C SER A 125 -2.59 5.76 -4.77
N ILE A 126 -1.92 5.03 -3.87
CA ILE A 126 -0.51 4.63 -4.05
C ILE A 126 -0.33 3.50 -5.07
N PHE A 127 -1.38 2.68 -5.28
CA PHE A 127 -1.41 1.58 -6.26
C PHE A 127 -2.30 1.84 -7.49
N ASP A 128 -2.82 3.07 -7.66
CA ASP A 128 -3.61 3.48 -8.84
C ASP A 128 -4.83 2.57 -9.14
N HIS A 129 -5.61 2.24 -8.11
CA HIS A 129 -6.80 1.35 -8.26
C HIS A 129 -8.05 2.06 -8.78
N GLY A 130 -8.03 3.39 -8.81
CA GLY A 130 -9.20 4.18 -9.14
C GLY A 130 -10.25 4.21 -8.01
N VAL A 131 -11.48 4.62 -8.34
CA VAL A 131 -12.57 4.92 -7.36
C VAL A 131 -13.21 3.67 -6.75
N ARG A 132 -12.89 2.51 -7.31
CA ARG A 132 -13.58 1.27 -7.00
C ARG A 132 -13.03 0.69 -5.71
N ARG A 133 -13.92 0.44 -4.76
CA ARG A 133 -13.62 -0.27 -3.52
C ARG A 133 -12.99 -1.63 -3.84
N VAL A 134 -11.91 -1.92 -3.14
CA VAL A 134 -11.18 -3.18 -3.22
C VAL A 134 -11.81 -4.18 -2.24
N VAL A 135 -12.06 -3.76 -1.01
CA VAL A 135 -12.64 -4.63 0.02
C VAL A 135 -14.16 -4.46 0.01
N THR A 136 -14.84 -5.38 -0.65
CA THR A 136 -16.32 -5.49 -0.65
C THR A 136 -16.76 -6.70 0.17
N PRO A 137 -18.01 -6.77 0.66
CA PRO A 137 -18.49 -7.96 1.38
C PRO A 137 -18.30 -9.26 0.59
N GLU A 138 -18.31 -9.19 -0.73
CA GLU A 138 -18.15 -10.32 -1.65
C GLU A 138 -16.69 -10.60 -2.02
N SER A 139 -15.75 -9.72 -1.66
CA SER A 139 -14.33 -9.88 -1.97
C SER A 139 -13.74 -11.08 -1.21
N PRO A 140 -12.86 -11.88 -1.83
CA PRO A 140 -12.04 -12.87 -1.14
C PRO A 140 -11.42 -12.38 0.17
N LEU A 141 -10.89 -11.15 0.20
CA LEU A 141 -10.32 -10.58 1.43
C LEU A 141 -11.31 -10.54 2.60
N ALA A 142 -12.56 -10.15 2.33
CA ALA A 142 -13.61 -10.09 3.35
C ALA A 142 -14.17 -11.49 3.66
N ARG A 143 -14.44 -12.30 2.63
CA ARG A 143 -15.01 -13.64 2.77
C ARG A 143 -14.15 -14.57 3.62
N TRP A 144 -12.84 -14.46 3.49
CA TRP A 144 -11.86 -15.25 4.24
C TRP A 144 -11.28 -14.52 5.45
N GLU A 145 -11.80 -13.32 5.76
CA GLU A 145 -11.36 -12.48 6.88
C GLU A 145 -9.85 -12.22 6.92
N LEU A 146 -9.19 -12.19 5.75
CA LEU A 146 -7.73 -12.02 5.64
C LEU A 146 -7.29 -10.62 6.07
N VAL A 147 -8.18 -9.64 5.96
CA VAL A 147 -7.96 -8.25 6.33
C VAL A 147 -9.08 -7.81 7.26
N ARG A 148 -8.69 -7.25 8.41
CA ARG A 148 -9.58 -6.69 9.41
C ARG A 148 -9.64 -5.18 9.26
N ARG A 149 -10.87 -4.65 9.38
CA ARG A 149 -11.12 -3.21 9.44
C ARG A 149 -11.03 -2.75 10.88
N ILE A 150 -10.21 -1.74 11.12
CA ILE A 150 -9.97 -1.12 12.42
C ILE A 150 -10.61 0.27 12.39
N GLU A 151 -11.62 0.48 13.23
CA GLU A 151 -12.24 1.80 13.40
C GLU A 151 -11.20 2.75 14.03
N LEU A 152 -10.87 3.84 13.32
CA LEU A 152 -9.88 4.82 13.76
C LEU A 152 -10.50 6.01 14.50
N GLY A 153 -11.81 6.20 14.35
CA GLY A 153 -12.58 7.26 15.00
C GLY A 153 -13.85 7.63 14.23
N PRO A 154 -14.71 8.46 14.81
CA PRO A 154 -15.96 8.87 14.17
C PRO A 154 -15.73 9.62 12.85
N GLY A 155 -16.29 9.11 11.76
CA GLY A 155 -16.17 9.72 10.44
C GLY A 155 -14.82 9.52 9.76
N GLU A 156 -13.93 8.75 10.37
CA GLU A 156 -12.63 8.41 9.82
C GLU A 156 -12.71 7.18 8.90
N PRO A 157 -11.92 7.12 7.81
CA PRO A 157 -11.77 5.89 7.06
C PRO A 157 -11.18 4.79 7.93
N ASP A 158 -11.72 3.57 7.81
CA ASP A 158 -11.19 2.41 8.51
C ASP A 158 -9.72 2.15 8.13
N GLY A 159 -8.92 1.79 9.13
CA GLY A 159 -7.60 1.22 8.93
C GLY A 159 -7.68 -0.26 8.56
N PHE A 160 -6.77 -0.74 7.74
CA PHE A 160 -6.67 -2.15 7.37
C PHE A 160 -5.49 -2.79 8.10
N ALA A 161 -5.76 -3.92 8.75
CA ALA A 161 -4.77 -4.76 9.39
C ALA A 161 -4.88 -6.18 8.85
N LEU A 162 -3.76 -6.82 8.55
CA LEU A 162 -3.76 -8.21 8.10
C LEU A 162 -4.12 -9.13 9.28
N ASP A 163 -4.76 -10.26 8.99
CA ASP A 163 -4.99 -11.29 9.99
C ASP A 163 -3.64 -11.80 10.57
N PRO A 164 -3.48 -11.87 11.91
CA PRO A 164 -2.23 -12.27 12.55
C PRO A 164 -1.77 -13.65 12.14
N ALA A 165 -2.68 -14.59 11.87
CA ALA A 165 -2.28 -15.91 11.44
C ALA A 165 -1.65 -15.89 10.03
N ILE A 166 -2.11 -14.98 9.17
CA ILE A 166 -1.49 -14.72 7.87
C ILE A 166 -0.13 -14.04 8.05
N VAL A 167 -0.01 -13.09 8.97
CA VAL A 167 1.29 -12.46 9.31
C VAL A 167 2.28 -13.52 9.81
N ASP A 168 1.88 -14.34 10.77
CA ASP A 168 2.70 -15.41 11.35
C ASP A 168 3.09 -16.46 10.30
N TRP A 169 2.19 -16.75 9.36
CA TRP A 169 2.50 -17.59 8.22
C TRP A 169 3.60 -16.96 7.37
N PHE A 170 3.49 -15.67 7.02
CA PHE A 170 4.52 -14.95 6.25
C PHE A 170 5.87 -14.90 6.97
N THR A 171 5.89 -14.63 8.27
CA THR A 171 7.11 -14.53 9.08
C THR A 171 7.71 -15.89 9.42
N GLY A 172 6.95 -16.98 9.25
CA GLY A 172 7.34 -18.32 9.67
C GLY A 172 7.26 -18.53 11.19
N ALA A 173 6.56 -17.64 11.91
CA ALA A 173 6.30 -17.78 13.34
C ALA A 173 5.33 -18.94 13.66
N TYR A 174 4.58 -19.44 12.66
CA TYR A 174 3.95 -20.77 12.69
C TYR A 174 5.02 -21.87 12.61
N ALA A 175 5.73 -22.10 13.71
CA ALA A 175 6.44 -23.35 13.95
C ALA A 175 5.53 -24.25 14.77
N ILE A 176 4.97 -25.28 14.12
CA ILE A 176 4.45 -26.49 14.79
C ILE A 176 5.62 -27.47 14.89
#